data_AF-A0A962CS03-F1
#
_entry.id   AF-A0A962CS03-F1
#
_cell.length_a   1.000
_cell.length_b   1.000
_cell.length_c   1.000
_cell.angle_alpha   90.00
_cell.angle_beta   90.00
_cell.angle_gamma   90.00
#
_symmetry.space_group_name_H-M   'P 1'
#
loop_
_entity.id
_entity.type
_entity.pdbx_description
1 polymer ?
#
loop_
_entity_poly.entity_id
_entity_poly.type
_entity_poly.pdbx_seq_one_letter_code
_entity_poly.pdbx_strand_id
1 'polypeptide(L)'
;MLGILVLLIASWLLLYLTTKDNLKALGVLPSWLQLCWVLIGFIITAALCVEAQLVEAWLMGGSWQAVKNVEWLLIRNATWWDVKSVLTEELVFRGALLYLLWHYMGSKVAVTISASAFGIYHWFSFGVLGHFLPMILVFLGTGLMGVVLAWSFIQAKSLWAPFGIHLGWNFTQNTLFSKGPLGTLAFELKGGQAIEGWASLFNFINNMLIPPLVLLLILYWFQSKYKANPPNM
;
A
#
# COMPACT_ATOMS: atom_id res chain seq x y z
N MET A 1 -5.00 -18.38 -3.60
CA MET A 1 -4.40 -18.77 -2.31
C MET A 1 -3.12 -19.59 -2.48
N LEU A 2 -3.03 -20.47 -3.49
CA LEU A 2 -1.80 -21.21 -3.79
C LEU A 2 -0.56 -20.31 -3.94
N GLY A 3 -0.66 -19.18 -4.63
CA GLY A 3 0.45 -18.22 -4.76
C GLY A 3 0.98 -17.69 -3.42
N ILE A 4 0.11 -17.35 -2.48
CA ILE A 4 0.49 -16.92 -1.12
C ILE A 4 1.22 -18.04 -0.37
N LEU A 5 0.73 -19.29 -0.48
CA LEU A 5 1.39 -20.44 0.12
C LEU A 5 2.81 -20.63 -0.46
N VAL A 6 2.95 -20.54 -1.79
CA VAL A 6 4.25 -20.63 -2.47
C VAL A 6 5.18 -19.51 -2.00
N LEU A 7 4.69 -18.28 -1.87
CA LEU A 7 5.49 -17.14 -1.37
C LEU A 7 5.92 -17.32 0.08
N LEU A 8 5.07 -17.91 0.93
CA LEU A 8 5.42 -18.22 2.32
C LEU A 8 6.47 -19.33 2.39
N ILE A 9 6.35 -20.38 1.57
CA ILE A 9 7.35 -21.45 1.49
C ILE A 9 8.68 -20.91 0.97
N ALA A 10 8.66 -20.11 -0.10
CA ALA A 10 9.85 -19.47 -0.64
C ALA A 10 10.50 -18.53 0.38
N SER A 11 9.69 -17.74 1.08
CA SER A 11 10.18 -16.86 2.16
C SER A 11 10.82 -17.66 3.28
N TRP A 12 10.18 -18.75 3.73
CA TRP A 12 10.73 -19.63 4.75
C TRP A 12 12.06 -20.25 4.30
N LEU A 13 12.13 -20.76 3.07
CA LEU A 13 13.32 -21.39 2.52
C LEU A 13 14.49 -20.39 2.46
N LEU A 14 14.25 -19.17 1.97
CA LEU A 14 15.25 -18.11 1.93
C LEU A 14 15.79 -17.81 3.34
N LEU A 15 14.90 -17.53 4.31
CA LEU A 15 15.30 -17.24 5.69
C LEU A 15 16.07 -18.40 6.33
N TYR A 16 15.61 -19.64 6.15
CA TYR A 16 16.24 -20.83 6.71
C TYR A 16 17.63 -21.08 6.12
N LEU A 17 17.81 -20.86 4.82
CA LEU A 17 19.10 -21.09 4.16
C LEU A 17 20.12 -20.00 4.48
N THR A 18 19.71 -18.73 4.59
CA THR A 18 20.63 -17.60 4.75
C THR A 18 20.90 -17.20 6.20
N THR A 19 19.85 -17.04 7.03
CA THR A 19 19.99 -16.56 8.42
C THR A 19 19.65 -17.62 9.47
N LYS A 20 19.23 -18.82 9.04
CA LYS A 20 18.72 -19.90 9.93
C LYS A 20 17.47 -19.49 10.72
N ASP A 21 16.75 -18.48 10.24
CA ASP A 21 15.47 -18.03 10.80
C ASP A 21 14.27 -18.80 10.22
N ASN A 22 13.08 -18.41 10.66
CA ASN A 22 11.80 -18.88 10.17
C ASN A 22 10.83 -17.69 9.95
N LEU A 23 9.60 -17.96 9.50
CA LEU A 23 8.61 -16.93 9.17
C LEU A 23 8.25 -15.99 10.34
N LYS A 24 8.54 -16.34 11.59
CA LYS A 24 8.37 -15.42 12.73
C LYS A 24 9.22 -14.16 12.60
N ALA A 25 10.35 -14.22 11.88
CA ALA A 25 11.19 -13.05 11.58
C ALA A 25 10.45 -11.96 10.79
N LEU A 26 9.39 -12.34 10.07
CA LEU A 26 8.54 -11.42 9.30
C LEU A 26 7.36 -10.89 10.12
N GLY A 27 7.24 -11.28 11.39
CA GLY A 27 6.13 -10.91 12.25
C GLY A 27 4.77 -11.37 11.72
N VAL A 28 4.69 -12.58 11.14
CA VAL A 28 3.47 -13.14 10.54
C VAL A 28 2.37 -13.44 11.55
N LEU A 29 2.70 -13.68 12.82
CA LEU A 29 1.73 -13.88 13.89
C LEU A 29 1.50 -12.52 14.59
N PRO A 30 0.33 -11.89 14.41
CA PRO A 30 0.09 -10.56 14.95
C PRO A 30 -0.06 -10.59 16.48
N SER A 31 0.62 -9.69 17.18
CA SER A 31 0.25 -9.31 18.54
C SER A 31 -0.94 -8.34 18.53
N TRP A 32 -1.59 -8.12 19.69
CA TRP A 32 -2.66 -7.12 19.81
C TRP A 32 -2.20 -5.73 19.34
N LEU A 33 -0.98 -5.32 19.69
CA LEU A 33 -0.42 -4.05 19.23
C LEU A 33 -0.31 -3.97 17.70
N GLN A 34 0.09 -5.07 17.05
CA GLN A 34 0.18 -5.13 15.59
C GLN A 34 -1.21 -5.08 14.93
N LEU A 35 -2.24 -5.66 15.54
CA LEU A 35 -3.62 -5.50 15.08
C LEU A 35 -4.09 -4.04 15.19
N CYS A 36 -3.73 -3.33 16.26
CA CYS A 36 -3.99 -1.90 16.37
C CYS A 36 -3.28 -1.11 15.27
N TRP A 37 -2.04 -1.47 14.92
CA TRP A 37 -1.32 -0.84 13.81
C TRP A 37 -1.96 -1.08 12.45
N VAL A 38 -2.48 -2.30 12.21
CA VAL A 38 -3.28 -2.60 11.01
C VAL A 38 -4.47 -1.66 10.93
N LEU A 39 -5.25 -1.55 12.03
CA LEU A 39 -6.45 -0.74 12.06
C LEU A 39 -6.15 0.76 11.89
N ILE A 40 -5.13 1.27 12.58
CA ILE A 40 -4.72 2.68 12.46
C ILE A 40 -4.23 2.98 11.05
N GLY A 41 -3.36 2.14 10.49
CA GLY A 41 -2.85 2.29 9.12
C GLY A 41 -3.97 2.26 8.09
N PHE A 42 -4.93 1.35 8.27
CA PHE A 42 -6.12 1.24 7.44
C PHE A 42 -6.96 2.52 7.49
N ILE A 43 -7.30 3.01 8.69
CA ILE A 43 -8.16 4.20 8.85
C ILE A 43 -7.49 5.44 8.25
N ILE A 44 -6.19 5.65 8.50
CA ILE A 44 -5.47 6.81 7.98
C ILE A 44 -5.46 6.79 6.45
N THR A 45 -5.11 5.66 5.84
CA THR A 45 -5.03 5.57 4.38
C THR A 45 -6.39 5.55 3.71
N ALA A 46 -7.42 4.99 4.35
CA ALA A 46 -8.80 5.11 3.90
C ALA A 46 -9.25 6.56 3.90
N ALA A 47 -8.96 7.33 4.96
CA ALA A 47 -9.31 8.75 5.02
C ALA A 47 -8.60 9.58 3.94
N LEU A 48 -7.29 9.35 3.73
CA LEU A 48 -6.53 9.99 2.65
C LEU A 48 -7.07 9.61 1.26
N CYS A 49 -7.43 8.34 1.07
CA CYS A 49 -8.03 7.89 -0.19
C CYS A 49 -9.41 8.54 -0.42
N VAL A 50 -10.26 8.63 0.61
CA VAL A 50 -11.56 9.32 0.50
C VAL A 50 -11.36 10.77 0.07
N GLU A 51 -10.45 11.50 0.72
CA GLU A 51 -10.12 12.87 0.35
C GLU A 51 -9.67 12.95 -1.12
N ALA A 52 -8.73 12.09 -1.52
CA ALA A 52 -8.22 12.08 -2.89
C ALA A 52 -9.31 11.81 -3.94
N GLN A 53 -10.25 10.90 -3.63
CA GLN A 53 -11.39 10.59 -4.50
C GLN A 53 -12.42 11.72 -4.56
N LEU A 54 -12.61 12.47 -3.47
CA LEU A 54 -13.49 13.64 -3.45
C LEU A 54 -12.91 14.81 -4.25
N VAL A 55 -11.61 15.07 -4.12
CA VAL A 55 -10.91 16.08 -4.92
C VAL A 55 -10.95 15.73 -6.40
N GLU A 56 -10.69 14.47 -6.75
CA GLU A 56 -10.78 14.01 -8.14
C GLU A 56 -12.19 14.22 -8.72
N ALA A 57 -13.24 13.84 -8.00
CA ALA A 57 -14.62 14.07 -8.44
C ALA A 57 -14.92 15.56 -8.63
N TRP A 58 -14.45 16.41 -7.71
CA TRP A 58 -14.60 17.86 -7.83
C TRP A 58 -13.90 18.42 -9.07
N LEU A 59 -12.66 18.01 -9.35
CA LEU A 59 -11.91 18.42 -10.54
C LEU A 59 -12.60 17.99 -11.84
N MET A 60 -13.22 16.81 -11.83
CA MET A 60 -13.98 16.33 -12.98
C MET A 60 -15.31 17.08 -13.16
N GLY A 61 -15.81 17.79 -12.14
CA GLY A 61 -17.19 18.28 -12.11
C GLY A 61 -18.22 17.14 -11.95
N GLY A 62 -17.79 16.01 -11.39
CA GLY A 62 -18.62 14.84 -11.10
C GLY A 62 -19.00 14.73 -9.63
N SER A 63 -19.77 13.69 -9.31
CA SER A 63 -20.13 13.37 -7.92
C SER A 63 -20.18 11.87 -7.69
N TRP A 64 -19.68 11.42 -6.54
CA TRP A 64 -19.84 10.03 -6.10
C TRP A 64 -21.25 9.80 -5.59
N GLN A 65 -21.92 8.80 -6.13
CA GLN A 65 -23.28 8.43 -5.73
C GLN A 65 -23.31 6.97 -5.27
N ALA A 66 -24.06 6.71 -4.19
CA ALA A 66 -24.25 5.36 -3.71
C ALA A 66 -25.02 4.54 -4.75
N VAL A 67 -24.54 3.32 -4.99
CA VAL A 67 -25.20 2.38 -5.90
C VAL A 67 -26.54 1.96 -5.28
N LYS A 68 -27.62 2.04 -6.05
CA LYS A 68 -28.99 1.77 -5.55
C LYS A 68 -29.17 0.35 -5.04
N ASN A 69 -28.61 -0.63 -5.75
CA ASN A 69 -28.74 -2.05 -5.44
C ASN A 69 -27.35 -2.64 -5.22
N VAL A 70 -26.89 -2.57 -3.97
CA VAL A 70 -25.57 -3.10 -3.60
C VAL A 70 -25.59 -4.62 -3.59
N GLU A 71 -24.76 -5.24 -4.42
CA GLU A 71 -24.53 -6.68 -4.38
C GLU A 71 -23.48 -7.02 -3.31
N TRP A 72 -23.93 -7.37 -2.11
CA TRP A 72 -23.07 -7.71 -0.97
C TRP A 72 -22.07 -8.84 -1.25
N LEU A 73 -22.46 -9.79 -2.11
CA LEU A 73 -21.57 -10.86 -2.55
C LEU A 73 -20.38 -10.32 -3.35
N LEU A 74 -20.62 -9.33 -4.21
CA LEU A 74 -19.59 -8.70 -5.02
C LEU A 74 -18.65 -7.85 -4.15
N ILE A 75 -19.19 -7.10 -3.17
CA ILE A 75 -18.38 -6.37 -2.17
C ILE A 75 -17.48 -7.33 -1.39
N ARG A 76 -18.03 -8.46 -0.91
CA ARG A 76 -17.24 -9.47 -0.20
C ARG A 76 -16.13 -10.01 -1.08
N ASN A 77 -16.43 -10.30 -2.35
CA ASN A 77 -15.45 -10.83 -3.30
C ASN A 77 -14.35 -9.80 -3.64
N ALA A 78 -14.70 -8.51 -3.76
CA ALA A 78 -13.77 -7.41 -3.97
C ALA A 78 -12.86 -7.19 -2.76
N THR A 79 -13.44 -7.15 -1.56
CA THR A 79 -12.68 -7.08 -0.30
C THR A 79 -11.70 -8.24 -0.20
N TRP A 80 -12.16 -9.46 -0.52
CA TRP A 80 -11.29 -10.63 -0.51
C TRP A 80 -10.20 -10.60 -1.59
N TRP A 81 -10.50 -10.00 -2.74
CA TRP A 81 -9.52 -9.75 -3.78
C TRP A 81 -8.43 -8.79 -3.30
N ASP A 82 -8.82 -7.65 -2.72
CA ASP A 82 -7.88 -6.65 -2.17
C ASP A 82 -6.97 -7.27 -1.10
N VAL A 83 -7.53 -8.02 -0.15
CA VAL A 83 -6.73 -8.73 0.88
C VAL A 83 -5.70 -9.66 0.26
N LYS A 84 -6.08 -10.45 -0.75
CA LYS A 84 -5.14 -11.36 -1.43
C LYS A 84 -4.08 -10.60 -2.23
N SER A 85 -4.47 -9.56 -2.94
CA SER A 85 -3.56 -8.75 -3.76
C SER A 85 -2.50 -8.10 -2.87
N VAL A 86 -2.95 -7.39 -1.83
CA VAL A 86 -2.08 -6.70 -0.87
C VAL A 86 -1.15 -7.69 -0.18
N LEU A 87 -1.66 -8.81 0.34
CA LEU A 87 -0.81 -9.79 1.02
C LEU A 87 0.24 -10.39 0.07
N THR A 88 -0.12 -10.61 -1.19
CA THR A 88 0.82 -11.12 -2.21
C THR A 88 1.95 -10.12 -2.44
N GLU A 89 1.63 -8.84 -2.64
CA GLU A 89 2.62 -7.79 -2.84
C GLU A 89 3.50 -7.57 -1.60
N GLU A 90 2.91 -7.53 -0.40
CA GLU A 90 3.68 -7.42 0.84
C GLU A 90 4.66 -8.60 1.01
N LEU A 91 4.25 -9.82 0.72
CA LEU A 91 5.13 -10.99 0.80
C LEU A 91 6.28 -10.93 -0.22
N VAL A 92 6.00 -10.47 -1.45
CA VAL A 92 7.03 -10.34 -2.50
C VAL A 92 8.04 -9.26 -2.13
N PHE A 93 7.59 -8.05 -1.80
CA PHE A 93 8.48 -6.91 -1.68
C PHE A 93 9.01 -6.66 -0.26
N ARG A 94 8.22 -7.03 0.77
CA ARG A 94 8.47 -6.74 2.19
C ARG A 94 8.67 -8.01 3.03
N GLY A 95 8.43 -9.19 2.47
CA GLY A 95 8.66 -10.48 3.12
C GLY A 95 10.14 -10.80 3.30
N ALA A 96 10.56 -12.00 2.90
CA ALA A 96 11.96 -12.41 3.11
C ALA A 96 12.96 -11.46 2.42
N LEU A 97 12.65 -10.92 1.24
CA LEU A 97 13.60 -10.08 0.49
C LEU A 97 13.97 -8.80 1.25
N LEU A 98 13.01 -8.02 1.72
CA LEU A 98 13.30 -6.81 2.49
C LEU A 98 13.98 -7.14 3.82
N TYR A 99 13.52 -8.20 4.50
CA TYR A 99 14.14 -8.64 5.75
C TYR A 99 15.64 -8.93 5.58
N LEU A 100 16.00 -9.69 4.54
CA LEU A 100 17.39 -10.07 4.27
C LEU A 100 18.22 -8.86 3.85
N LEU A 101 17.70 -8.00 2.98
CA LEU A 101 18.38 -6.74 2.63
C LEU A 101 18.63 -5.88 3.85
N TRP A 102 17.66 -5.78 4.75
CA TRP A 102 17.79 -5.02 5.98
C TRP A 102 18.83 -5.63 6.91
N HIS A 103 18.83 -6.97 7.06
CA HIS A 103 19.78 -7.71 7.90
C HIS A 103 21.23 -7.53 7.43
N TYR A 104 21.51 -7.64 6.13
CA TYR A 104 22.87 -7.62 5.61
C TYR A 104 23.38 -6.23 5.18
N MET A 105 22.49 -5.33 4.74
CA MET A 105 22.89 -4.06 4.11
C MET A 105 22.37 -2.82 4.86
N GLY A 106 21.59 -3.01 5.93
CA GLY A 106 21.01 -1.93 6.71
C GLY A 106 19.77 -1.30 6.08
N SER A 107 19.08 -0.47 6.86
CA SER A 107 17.73 0.02 6.53
C SER A 107 17.68 0.90 5.28
N LYS A 108 18.67 1.78 5.09
CA LYS A 108 18.69 2.71 3.95
C LYS A 108 18.71 1.98 2.61
N VAL A 109 19.59 0.99 2.47
CA VAL A 109 19.72 0.21 1.24
C VAL A 109 18.48 -0.66 1.03
N ALA A 110 18.02 -1.32 2.08
CA ALA A 110 16.86 -2.21 2.03
C ALA A 110 15.58 -1.48 1.60
N VAL A 111 15.31 -0.31 2.17
CA VAL A 111 14.16 0.54 1.80
C VAL A 111 14.28 1.00 0.35
N THR A 112 15.46 1.47 -0.07
CA THR A 112 15.67 1.98 -1.43
C THR A 112 15.41 0.89 -2.48
N ILE A 113 15.95 -0.32 -2.27
CA ILE A 113 15.78 -1.43 -3.22
C ILE A 113 14.32 -1.91 -3.24
N SER A 114 13.71 -2.11 -2.07
CA SER A 114 12.31 -2.58 -1.99
C SER A 114 11.34 -1.57 -2.61
N ALA A 115 11.51 -0.28 -2.31
CA ALA A 115 10.69 0.79 -2.87
C ALA A 115 10.86 0.92 -4.40
N SER A 116 12.09 0.84 -4.89
CA SER A 116 12.37 0.90 -6.33
C SER A 116 11.77 -0.29 -7.07
N ALA A 117 11.93 -1.50 -6.52
CA ALA A 117 11.34 -2.70 -7.09
C ALA A 117 9.80 -2.63 -7.14
N PHE A 118 9.18 -2.10 -6.08
CA PHE A 118 7.74 -1.88 -6.02
C PHE A 118 7.28 -0.85 -7.06
N GLY A 119 8.00 0.27 -7.21
CA GLY A 119 7.68 1.28 -8.21
C GLY A 119 7.81 0.77 -9.66
N ILE A 120 8.87 0.00 -9.94
CA ILE A 120 9.10 -0.60 -11.27
C ILE A 120 8.05 -1.66 -11.59
N TYR A 121 7.65 -2.48 -10.61
CA TYR A 121 6.57 -3.46 -10.77
C TYR A 121 5.28 -2.80 -11.29
N HIS A 122 4.99 -1.58 -10.82
CA HIS A 122 3.80 -0.84 -11.25
C HIS A 122 3.86 -0.33 -12.70
N TRP A 123 5.03 -0.34 -13.35
CA TRP A 123 5.08 -0.11 -14.80
C TRP A 123 4.39 -1.22 -15.58
N PHE A 124 4.49 -2.45 -15.09
CA PHE A 124 3.87 -3.62 -15.69
C PHE A 124 2.41 -3.73 -15.29
N SER A 125 2.10 -3.58 -13.99
CA SER A 125 0.72 -3.74 -13.51
C SER A 125 -0.21 -2.64 -14.02
N PHE A 126 0.27 -1.40 -14.18
CA PHE A 126 -0.50 -0.31 -14.77
C PHE A 126 -0.36 -0.20 -16.29
N GLY A 127 0.42 -1.07 -16.94
CA GLY A 127 0.56 -1.11 -18.39
C GLY A 127 1.21 0.14 -19.00
N VAL A 128 2.08 0.83 -18.25
CA VAL A 128 2.72 2.08 -18.69
C VAL A 128 4.12 1.87 -19.29
N LEU A 129 4.62 0.64 -19.34
CA LEU A 129 5.94 0.34 -19.89
C LEU A 129 6.04 0.79 -21.36
N GLY A 130 7.09 1.58 -21.66
CA GLY A 130 7.29 2.20 -22.97
C GLY A 130 6.77 3.64 -23.07
N HIS A 131 6.01 4.10 -22.09
CA HIS A 131 5.53 5.49 -22.01
C HIS A 131 6.34 6.28 -20.97
N PHE A 132 7.36 7.00 -21.44
CA PHE A 132 8.37 7.64 -20.59
C PHE A 132 7.81 8.49 -19.45
N LEU A 133 6.90 9.43 -19.76
CA LEU A 133 6.32 10.32 -18.74
C LEU A 133 5.43 9.54 -17.73
N PRO A 134 4.46 8.70 -18.16
CA PRO A 134 3.73 7.83 -17.25
C PRO A 134 4.61 6.92 -16.38
N MET A 135 5.69 6.36 -16.91
CA MET A 135 6.63 5.55 -16.13
C MET A 135 7.27 6.36 -14.99
N ILE A 136 7.71 7.59 -15.26
CA ILE A 136 8.28 8.47 -14.23
C ILE A 136 7.22 8.78 -13.16
N LEU A 137 6.02 9.18 -13.56
CA LEU A 137 4.95 9.55 -12.63
C LEU A 137 4.52 8.36 -11.75
N VAL A 138 4.33 7.18 -12.35
CA VAL A 138 4.00 5.96 -11.61
C VAL A 138 5.11 5.57 -10.66
N PHE A 139 6.38 5.63 -11.10
CA PHE A 139 7.52 5.32 -10.25
C PHE A 139 7.63 6.28 -9.05
N LEU A 140 7.41 7.59 -9.27
CA LEU A 140 7.43 8.58 -8.20
C LEU A 140 6.32 8.31 -7.17
N GLY A 141 5.08 8.08 -7.62
CA GLY A 141 3.95 7.83 -6.73
C GLY A 141 4.07 6.50 -5.97
N THR A 142 4.14 5.41 -6.72
CA THR A 142 4.17 4.05 -6.14
C THR A 142 5.50 3.76 -5.46
N GLY A 143 6.62 4.26 -5.96
CA GLY A 143 7.93 4.13 -5.30
C GLY A 143 7.96 4.88 -3.96
N LEU A 144 7.39 6.08 -3.87
CA LEU A 144 7.30 6.81 -2.60
C LEU A 144 6.40 6.09 -1.58
N MET A 145 5.28 5.51 -2.03
CA MET A 145 4.49 4.60 -1.20
C MET A 145 5.30 3.35 -0.81
N GLY A 146 6.13 2.81 -1.71
CA GLY A 146 7.06 1.72 -1.43
C GLY A 146 8.03 2.06 -0.29
N VAL A 147 8.49 3.31 -0.19
CA VAL A 147 9.30 3.79 0.94
C VAL A 147 8.50 3.74 2.25
N VAL A 148 7.25 4.22 2.25
CA VAL A 148 6.35 4.16 3.42
C VAL A 148 6.17 2.71 3.89
N LEU A 149 5.86 1.81 2.96
CA LEU A 149 5.57 0.41 3.28
C LEU A 149 6.83 -0.32 3.77
N ALA A 150 7.97 -0.16 3.10
CA ALA A 150 9.23 -0.75 3.55
C ALA A 150 9.69 -0.18 4.91
N TRP A 151 9.55 1.12 5.13
CA TRP A 151 9.95 1.73 6.39
C TRP A 151 9.01 1.33 7.55
N SER A 152 7.70 1.27 7.31
CA SER A 152 6.75 0.78 8.31
C SER A 152 7.01 -0.67 8.70
N PHE A 153 7.38 -1.55 7.75
CA PHE A 153 7.84 -2.90 8.04
C PHE A 153 9.04 -2.91 8.99
N ILE A 154 10.10 -2.14 8.69
CA ILE A 154 11.32 -2.13 9.50
C ILE A 154 11.06 -1.58 10.91
N GLN A 155 10.25 -0.53 11.04
CA GLN A 155 9.89 0.02 12.34
C GLN A 155 9.05 -0.95 13.16
N ALA A 156 8.10 -1.62 12.51
CA ALA A 156 7.19 -2.56 13.16
C ALA A 156 7.78 -3.96 13.38
N LYS A 157 8.86 -4.29 12.66
CA LYS A 157 9.39 -5.65 12.49
C LYS A 157 8.28 -6.66 12.15
N SER A 158 7.33 -6.25 11.31
CA SER A 158 6.13 -7.04 10.99
C SER A 158 5.51 -6.62 9.67
N LEU A 159 5.00 -7.60 8.92
CA LEU A 159 4.21 -7.40 7.71
C LEU A 159 2.84 -6.76 7.96
N TRP A 160 2.33 -6.77 9.19
CA TRP A 160 0.98 -6.28 9.48
C TRP A 160 0.87 -4.75 9.38
N ALA A 161 1.91 -4.00 9.74
CA ALA A 161 1.90 -2.54 9.60
C ALA A 161 1.78 -2.07 8.14
N PRO A 162 2.65 -2.50 7.19
CA PRO A 162 2.47 -2.13 5.80
C PRO A 162 1.20 -2.74 5.20
N PHE A 163 0.79 -3.94 5.61
CA PHE A 163 -0.47 -4.54 5.17
C PHE A 163 -1.67 -3.66 5.48
N GLY A 164 -1.78 -3.11 6.70
CA GLY A 164 -2.90 -2.24 7.07
C GLY A 164 -2.93 -0.94 6.26
N ILE A 165 -1.78 -0.29 6.09
CA ILE A 165 -1.62 0.92 5.26
C ILE A 165 -2.03 0.63 3.81
N HIS A 166 -1.51 -0.45 3.24
CA HIS A 166 -1.75 -0.80 1.84
C HIS A 166 -3.19 -1.26 1.58
N LEU A 167 -3.77 -2.02 2.52
CA LEU A 167 -5.15 -2.48 2.44
C LEU A 167 -6.14 -1.32 2.59
N GLY A 168 -5.89 -0.35 3.46
CA GLY A 168 -6.80 0.79 3.63
C GLY A 168 -6.94 1.62 2.35
N TRP A 169 -5.84 1.82 1.63
CA TRP A 169 -5.88 2.46 0.31
C TRP A 169 -6.65 1.61 -0.71
N ASN A 170 -6.23 0.35 -0.91
CA ASN A 170 -6.84 -0.50 -1.94
C ASN A 170 -8.31 -0.76 -1.68
N PHE A 171 -8.70 -1.12 -0.45
CA PHE A 171 -10.10 -1.33 -0.12
C PHE A 171 -10.95 -0.09 -0.42
N THR A 172 -10.47 1.09 -0.03
CA THR A 172 -11.21 2.34 -0.24
C THR A 172 -11.31 2.65 -1.73
N GLN A 173 -10.19 2.65 -2.45
CA GLN A 173 -10.17 2.96 -3.87
C GLN A 173 -10.97 1.91 -4.69
N ASN A 174 -10.70 0.63 -4.46
CA ASN A 174 -11.21 -0.45 -5.30
C ASN A 174 -12.64 -0.82 -4.92
N THR A 175 -12.90 -1.03 -3.63
CA THR A 175 -14.17 -1.54 -3.14
C THR A 175 -15.17 -0.42 -2.84
N LEU A 176 -14.75 0.67 -2.19
CA LEU A 176 -15.66 1.78 -1.87
C LEU A 176 -15.95 2.61 -3.13
N PHE A 177 -14.91 3.06 -3.84
CA PHE A 177 -15.03 3.94 -5.00
C PHE A 177 -15.05 3.22 -6.35
N SER A 178 -15.19 1.88 -6.35
CA SER A 178 -15.38 1.09 -7.58
C SER A 178 -14.29 1.24 -8.64
N LYS A 179 -13.06 1.58 -8.25
CA LYS A 179 -11.90 1.65 -9.16
C LYS A 179 -11.10 0.36 -9.24
N GLY A 180 -11.64 -0.71 -8.67
CA GLY A 180 -11.07 -2.04 -8.69
C GLY A 180 -11.47 -2.86 -9.92
N PRO A 181 -10.89 -4.05 -10.09
CA PRO A 181 -11.12 -4.89 -11.27
C PRO A 181 -12.49 -5.60 -11.28
N LEU A 182 -13.26 -5.55 -10.18
CA LEU A 182 -14.53 -6.28 -10.06
C LEU A 182 -15.77 -5.41 -10.36
N GLY A 183 -15.59 -4.24 -10.98
CA GLY A 183 -16.67 -3.39 -11.46
C GLY A 183 -17.25 -2.46 -10.39
N THR A 184 -18.51 -2.05 -10.60
CA THR A 184 -19.23 -1.10 -9.75
C THR A 184 -19.72 -1.74 -8.45
N LEU A 185 -19.38 -1.13 -7.31
CA LEU A 185 -19.55 -1.67 -5.96
C LEU A 185 -20.36 -0.71 -5.08
N ALA A 186 -19.74 0.03 -4.17
CA ALA A 186 -20.46 0.87 -3.21
C ALA A 186 -20.83 2.26 -3.76
N PHE A 187 -19.87 2.92 -4.40
CA PHE A 187 -20.06 4.23 -5.02
C PHE A 187 -19.65 4.21 -6.48
N GLU A 188 -20.42 4.90 -7.31
CA GLU A 188 -20.10 5.15 -8.71
C GLU A 188 -19.98 6.65 -8.97
N LEU A 189 -19.02 7.04 -9.80
CA LEU A 189 -18.86 8.42 -10.22
C LEU A 189 -19.93 8.74 -11.27
N LYS A 190 -20.78 9.74 -11.00
CA LYS A 190 -21.77 10.24 -11.96
C LYS A 190 -21.34 11.60 -12.51
N GLY A 191 -21.41 11.70 -13.84
CA GLY A 191 -20.97 12.86 -14.58
C GLY A 191 -19.45 13.01 -14.56
N GLY A 192 -19.01 14.21 -14.92
CA GLY A 192 -17.60 14.59 -14.95
C GLY A 192 -16.95 14.47 -16.33
N GLN A 193 -15.96 15.33 -16.56
CA GLN A 193 -15.14 15.34 -17.78
C GLN A 193 -13.72 14.88 -17.46
N ALA A 194 -12.95 14.56 -18.50
CA ALA A 194 -11.53 14.27 -18.34
C ALA A 194 -10.82 15.47 -17.69
N ILE A 195 -9.95 15.21 -16.72
CA ILE A 195 -9.16 16.24 -16.09
C ILE A 195 -8.00 16.60 -17.03
N GLU A 196 -7.94 17.84 -17.49
CA GLU A 196 -6.95 18.31 -18.46
C GLU A 196 -6.04 19.42 -17.91
N GLY A 197 -4.94 19.69 -18.61
CA GLY A 197 -4.02 20.79 -18.29
C GLY A 197 -3.42 20.66 -16.88
N TRP A 198 -3.30 21.80 -16.18
CA TRP A 198 -2.70 21.88 -14.84
C TRP A 198 -3.48 21.09 -13.79
N ALA A 199 -4.79 20.90 -13.98
CA ALA A 199 -5.64 20.16 -13.04
C ALA A 199 -5.26 18.68 -13.00
N SER A 200 -4.76 18.11 -14.10
CA SER A 200 -4.30 16.71 -14.14
C SER A 200 -3.03 16.51 -13.31
N LEU A 201 -2.10 17.47 -13.35
CA LEU A 201 -0.91 17.48 -12.51
C LEU A 201 -1.29 17.63 -11.03
N PHE A 202 -2.21 18.55 -10.71
CA PHE A 202 -2.72 18.70 -9.35
C PHE A 202 -3.38 17.41 -8.85
N ASN A 203 -4.22 16.77 -9.67
CA ASN A 203 -4.84 15.50 -9.32
C ASN A 203 -3.82 14.38 -9.08
N PHE A 204 -2.76 14.31 -9.91
CA PHE A 204 -1.65 13.38 -9.70
C PHE A 204 -0.94 13.63 -8.37
N ILE A 205 -0.57 14.89 -8.07
CA ILE A 205 0.07 15.24 -6.80
C ILE A 205 -0.82 14.83 -5.63
N ASN A 206 -2.13 15.13 -5.71
CA ASN A 206 -3.09 14.81 -4.67
C ASN A 206 -3.28 13.31 -4.46
N ASN A 207 -3.39 12.53 -5.53
CA ASN A 207 -3.62 11.08 -5.42
C ASN A 207 -2.35 10.29 -5.14
N MET A 208 -1.21 10.66 -5.72
CA MET A 208 -0.02 9.81 -5.76
C MET A 208 1.14 10.30 -4.89
N LEU A 209 1.22 11.60 -4.55
CA LEU A 209 2.34 12.15 -3.79
C LEU A 209 1.95 12.58 -2.38
N ILE A 210 0.83 13.28 -2.20
CA ILE A 210 0.40 13.76 -0.89
C ILE A 210 0.20 12.61 0.12
N PRO A 211 -0.53 11.52 -0.20
CA PRO A 211 -0.77 10.45 0.76
C PRO A 211 0.51 9.81 1.30
N PRO A 212 1.47 9.36 0.46
CA PRO A 212 2.71 8.81 0.99
C PRO A 212 3.58 9.86 1.71
N LEU A 213 3.59 11.14 1.29
CA LEU A 213 4.30 12.20 2.03
C LEU A 213 3.74 12.40 3.44
N VAL A 214 2.41 12.45 3.58
CA VAL A 214 1.74 12.55 4.90
C VAL A 214 2.11 11.35 5.77
N LEU A 215 2.08 10.13 5.20
CA LEU A 215 2.46 8.92 5.92
C LEU A 215 3.94 8.92 6.33
N LEU A 216 4.85 9.42 5.49
CA LEU A 216 6.26 9.58 5.85
C LEU A 216 6.45 10.55 7.01
N LEU A 217 5.71 11.66 7.03
CA LEU A 217 5.74 12.61 8.16
C LEU A 217 5.24 11.96 9.46
N ILE A 218 4.16 11.18 9.39
CA ILE A 218 3.62 10.42 10.53
C ILE A 218 4.65 9.41 11.03
N LEU A 219 5.24 8.61 10.13
CA LEU A 219 6.26 7.61 10.46
C LEU A 219 7.51 8.25 11.07
N TYR A 220 7.96 9.38 10.52
CA TYR A 220 9.08 10.14 11.06
C TYR A 220 8.77 10.67 12.46
N TRP A 221 7.58 11.23 12.67
CA TRP A 221 7.14 11.72 13.96
C TRP A 221 7.13 10.61 15.02
N PHE A 222 6.55 9.44 14.71
CA PHE A 222 6.59 8.28 15.61
C PHE A 222 8.02 7.85 15.94
N GLN A 223 8.90 7.77 14.93
CA GLN A 223 10.30 7.41 15.14
C GLN A 223 11.01 8.42 16.06
N SER A 224 10.73 9.72 15.89
CA SER A 224 11.32 10.79 16.70
C SER A 224 10.92 10.68 18.17
N LYS A 225 9.64 10.37 18.44
CA LYS A 225 9.11 10.19 19.80
C LYS A 225 9.69 8.95 20.47
N TYR A 226 9.82 7.85 19.74
CA TYR A 226 10.44 6.63 20.26
C TYR A 226 11.91 6.84 20.65
N LYS A 227 12.67 7.59 19.85
CA LYS A 227 14.07 7.93 20.16
C LYS A 227 14.19 8.87 21.37
N ALA A 228 13.26 9.81 21.53
CA ALA A 228 13.28 10.76 22.64
C ALA A 228 12.92 10.09 23.98
N ASN A 229 11.96 9.15 23.97
CA ASN A 229 11.46 8.46 25.16
C ASN A 229 11.39 6.95 24.89
N PRO A 230 12.51 6.22 24.94
CA PRO A 230 12.47 4.77 24.80
C PRO A 230 11.63 4.17 25.94
N PRO A 231 10.70 3.24 25.67
CA PRO A 231 9.95 2.59 26.74
C PRO A 231 10.93 1.88 27.69
N ASN A 232 10.73 2.04 29.01
CA ASN A 232 11.49 1.31 30.02
C ASN A 232 11.26 -0.19 29.77
N MET A 233 12.33 -0.91 29.42
CA MET A 233 12.32 -2.36 29.22
C MET A 233 12.19 -3.09 30.57
#